data_AF-A0A969HG58-F1
#
_entry.id   AF-A0A969HG58-F1
#
_cell.length_a   1.000
_cell.length_b   1.000
_cell.length_c   1.000
_cell.angle_alpha   90.00
_cell.angle_beta   90.00
_cell.angle_gamma   90.00
#
_symmetry.space_group_name_H-M   'P 1'
#
loop_
_entity.id
_entity.type
_entity.pdbx_description
1 polymer ?
#
loop_
_entity_poly.entity_id
_entity_poly.type
_entity_poly.pdbx_seq_one_letter_code
_entity_poly.pdbx_strand_id
1 'polypeptide(L)'
;HGTLPLYGDLNRILEVLEFSAEERARQAELLPQRATTLEKVLGRTLCYNDVANALIQGFAEQLNLNLEPQPLSELEQTLANKLRAEQYAHDSWNKRV
;
A
#
# COMPACT_ATOMS: atom_id res chain seq x y z
N HIS A 1 6.65 1.37 -6.41
CA HIS A 1 5.31 1.09 -5.85
C HIS A 1 5.26 1.65 -4.43
N GLY A 2 4.07 1.87 -3.87
CA GLY A 2 3.89 2.44 -2.55
C GLY A 2 2.44 2.29 -2.08
N THR A 3 2.14 2.83 -0.91
CA THR A 3 0.79 2.78 -0.32
C THR A 3 0.27 4.20 -0.09
N LEU A 4 -0.99 4.44 -0.43
CA LEU A 4 -1.71 5.68 -0.13
C LEU A 4 -2.85 5.38 0.85
N PRO A 5 -2.74 5.78 2.13
CA PRO A 5 -3.80 5.52 3.10
C PRO A 5 -5.09 6.30 2.76
N LEU A 6 -6.16 5.59 2.42
CA LEU A 6 -7.43 6.22 2.05
C LEU A 6 -8.21 6.69 3.29
N TYR A 7 -8.34 5.83 4.30
CA TYR A 7 -9.11 6.06 5.52
C TYR A 7 -8.67 5.11 6.65
N GLY A 8 -9.19 5.34 7.86
CA GLY A 8 -8.96 4.47 9.01
C GLY A 8 -7.81 4.91 9.94
N ASP A 9 -7.56 4.10 10.98
CA ASP A 9 -6.54 4.38 11.99
C ASP A 9 -5.17 3.81 11.58
N LEU A 10 -4.19 4.71 11.41
CA LEU A 10 -2.82 4.36 11.09
C LEU A 10 -2.08 3.70 12.25
N ASN A 11 -2.49 3.94 13.50
CA ASN A 11 -1.82 3.38 14.68
C ASN A 11 -1.92 1.85 14.76
N ARG A 12 -2.84 1.23 14.02
CA ARG A 12 -2.97 -0.24 13.93
C ARG A 12 -1.68 -0.94 13.50
N ILE A 13 -0.80 -0.28 12.75
CA ILE A 13 0.50 -0.86 12.38
C ILE A 13 1.37 -1.14 13.61
N LEU A 14 1.21 -0.38 14.69
CA LEU A 14 1.97 -0.53 15.93
C LEU A 14 1.57 -1.77 16.74
N GLU A 15 0.43 -2.39 16.41
CA GLU A 15 -0.06 -3.64 17.03
C GLU A 15 0.74 -4.86 16.56
N VAL A 16 1.30 -4.79 15.34
CA VAL A 16 2.01 -5.91 14.69
C VAL A 16 3.53 -5.69 14.63
N LEU A 17 4.00 -4.50 14.97
CA LEU A 17 5.42 -4.20 15.09
C LEU A 17 5.92 -4.51 16.51
N GLU A 18 7.13 -5.04 16.59
CA GLU A 18 7.79 -5.35 17.85
C GLU A 18 8.30 -4.05 18.50
N PHE A 19 7.60 -3.62 19.56
CA PHE A 19 7.97 -2.48 20.39
C PHE A 19 7.73 -2.83 21.86
N SER A 20 8.51 -2.23 22.76
CA SER A 20 8.15 -2.16 24.17
C SER A 20 6.85 -1.36 24.34
N ALA A 21 6.16 -1.52 25.47
CA ALA A 21 4.93 -0.77 25.74
C ALA A 21 5.16 0.75 25.72
N GLU A 22 6.29 1.21 26.27
CA GLU A 22 6.69 2.61 26.29
C GLU A 22 6.97 3.14 24.88
N GLU A 23 7.73 2.39 24.06
CA GLU A 23 8.04 2.81 22.70
C GLU A 23 6.77 2.83 21.83
N ARG A 24 5.87 1.86 21.99
CA ARG A 24 4.59 1.84 21.29
C ARG A 24 3.76 3.09 21.62
N ALA A 25 3.66 3.46 22.89
CA ALA A 25 2.94 4.66 23.32
C ALA A 25 3.55 5.92 22.69
N ARG A 26 4.88 6.04 22.71
CA ARG A 26 5.59 7.14 22.05
C ARG A 26 5.34 7.19 20.53
N GLN A 27 5.38 6.05 19.85
CA GLN A 27 5.13 6.01 18.40
C GLN A 27 3.69 6.37 18.06
N ALA A 28 2.71 6.00 18.89
CA ALA A 28 1.31 6.35 18.70
C ALA A 28 1.06 7.87 18.75
N GLU A 29 1.86 8.61 19.52
CA GLU A 29 1.81 10.08 19.55
C GLU A 29 2.49 10.72 18.33
N LEU A 30 3.57 10.11 17.82
CA LEU A 30 4.35 10.63 16.71
C LEU A 30 3.74 10.32 15.33
N LEU A 31 3.14 9.16 15.15
CA LEU A 31 2.66 8.67 13.86
C LEU A 31 1.64 9.64 13.21
N PRO A 32 0.61 10.16 13.92
CA PRO A 32 -0.34 11.09 13.34
C PRO A 32 0.26 12.45 12.93
N GLN A 33 1.47 12.77 13.40
CA GLN A 33 2.21 13.98 13.02
C GLN A 33 3.02 13.79 11.74
N ARG A 34 3.30 12.53 11.36
CA ARG A 34 4.15 12.17 10.21
C ARG A 34 3.38 11.53 9.07
N ALA A 35 2.19 10.99 9.33
CA ALA A 35 1.35 10.33 8.35
C ALA A 35 -0.12 10.73 8.52
N THR A 36 -0.86 10.70 7.41
CA THR A 36 -2.29 11.03 7.36
C THR A 36 -3.00 10.12 6.36
N THR A 37 -4.33 10.17 6.37
CA THR A 37 -5.19 9.54 5.36
C THR A 37 -5.81 10.61 4.46
N LEU A 38 -6.27 10.21 3.27
CA LEU A 38 -7.06 11.12 2.41
C LEU A 38 -8.33 11.58 3.12
N GLU A 39 -9.01 10.70 3.85
CA GLU A 39 -10.18 11.04 4.65
C GLU A 39 -9.93 12.18 5.63
N LYS A 40 -8.82 12.13 6.37
CA LYS A 40 -8.48 13.17 7.35
C LYS A 40 -8.18 14.52 6.69
N VAL A 41 -7.57 14.51 5.50
CA VAL A 41 -7.23 15.74 4.76
C VAL A 41 -8.47 16.34 4.08
N LEU A 42 -9.33 15.50 3.51
CA LEU A 42 -10.48 15.94 2.71
C LEU A 42 -11.77 16.08 3.53
N GLY A 43 -11.80 15.59 4.77
CA GLY A 43 -12.99 15.58 5.63
C GLY A 43 -14.08 14.62 5.18
N ARG A 44 -13.77 13.71 4.26
CA ARG A 44 -14.70 12.67 3.74
C ARG A 44 -13.94 11.46 3.23
N THR A 45 -14.55 10.28 3.34
CA THR A 45 -14.03 9.07 2.71
C THR A 45 -14.24 9.13 1.19
N LEU A 46 -13.26 8.65 0.43
CA LEU A 46 -13.37 8.45 -1.01
C LEU A 46 -13.43 6.96 -1.35
N CYS A 47 -14.12 6.62 -2.44
CA CYS A 47 -14.09 5.25 -2.91
C CYS A 47 -12.73 4.94 -3.58
N TYR A 48 -12.33 3.67 -3.52
CA TYR A 48 -11.06 3.23 -4.10
C TYR A 48 -10.94 3.58 -5.60
N ASN A 49 -12.02 3.34 -6.37
CA ASN A 49 -12.01 3.56 -7.81
C ASN A 49 -11.83 5.03 -8.18
N ASP A 50 -12.41 5.97 -7.41
CA ASP A 50 -12.24 7.41 -7.66
C ASP A 50 -10.78 7.81 -7.49
N VAL A 51 -10.14 7.33 -6.43
CA VAL A 51 -8.72 7.63 -6.15
C VAL A 51 -7.81 6.96 -7.17
N ALA A 52 -8.09 5.71 -7.54
CA ALA A 52 -7.33 4.99 -8.57
C ALA A 52 -7.43 5.70 -9.93
N ASN A 53 -8.62 6.13 -10.33
CA ASN A 53 -8.85 6.86 -11.58
C ASN A 53 -8.13 8.22 -11.57
N ALA A 54 -8.18 8.96 -10.44
CA ALA A 54 -7.46 10.21 -10.30
C ALA A 54 -5.94 10.02 -10.43
N LEU A 55 -5.39 8.94 -9.88
CA LEU A 55 -3.98 8.60 -10.05
C LEU A 55 -3.66 8.24 -11.50
N ILE A 56 -4.47 7.39 -12.15
CA ILE A 56 -4.29 7.03 -13.57
C ILE A 56 -4.25 8.29 -14.45
N GLN A 57 -5.22 9.21 -14.25
CA GLN A 57 -5.27 10.48 -14.97
C GLN A 57 -4.03 11.34 -14.70
N GLY A 58 -3.66 11.52 -13.43
CA GLY A 58 -2.49 12.31 -13.06
C GLY A 58 -1.18 11.76 -13.64
N PHE A 59 -1.00 10.44 -13.65
CA PHE A 59 0.16 9.80 -14.30
C PHE A 59 0.12 9.95 -15.82
N ALA A 60 -1.03 9.74 -16.46
CA ALA A 60 -1.19 9.89 -17.90
C ALA A 60 -0.84 11.32 -18.35
N GLU A 61 -1.36 12.32 -17.64
CA GLU A 61 -1.11 13.73 -17.93
C GLU A 61 0.36 14.13 -17.68
N GLN A 62 0.91 13.80 -16.50
CA GLN A 62 2.26 14.24 -16.14
C GLN A 62 3.37 13.53 -16.91
N LEU A 63 3.13 12.29 -17.33
CA LEU A 63 4.10 11.50 -18.09
C LEU A 63 3.82 11.51 -19.59
N ASN A 64 2.75 12.20 -20.03
CA ASN A 64 2.28 12.22 -21.41
C ASN A 64 2.10 10.81 -22.00
N LEU A 65 1.36 9.97 -21.28
CA LEU A 65 1.09 8.57 -21.62
C LEU A 65 -0.36 8.38 -22.03
N ASN A 66 -0.59 7.49 -23.00
CA ASN A 66 -1.90 6.86 -23.22
C ASN A 66 -1.92 5.51 -22.48
N LEU A 67 -2.67 5.42 -21.40
CA LEU A 67 -2.75 4.21 -20.58
C LEU A 67 -3.95 3.36 -21.00
N GLU A 68 -3.67 2.17 -21.52
CA GLU A 68 -4.71 1.22 -21.93
C GLU A 68 -4.73 0.02 -20.97
N PRO A 69 -5.89 -0.29 -20.35
CA PRO A 69 -6.02 -1.47 -19.50
C PRO A 69 -5.77 -2.74 -20.32
N GLN A 70 -4.85 -3.58 -19.85
CA GLN A 70 -4.53 -4.87 -20.45
C GLN A 70 -4.44 -5.95 -19.36
N PRO A 71 -4.87 -7.19 -19.65
CA PRO A 71 -4.61 -8.31 -18.75
C PRO A 71 -3.11 -8.62 -18.72
N LEU A 72 -2.66 -9.33 -17.68
CA LEU A 72 -1.32 -9.92 -17.67
C LEU A 72 -1.18 -10.92 -18.81
N SER A 73 -0.04 -10.88 -19.50
CA SER A 73 0.35 -11.89 -20.49
C SER A 73 0.51 -13.27 -19.86
N GLU A 74 0.50 -14.33 -20.69
CA GLU A 74 0.75 -15.71 -20.24
C GLU A 74 2.12 -15.84 -19.57
N LEU A 75 3.13 -15.14 -20.08
CA LEU A 75 4.48 -15.12 -19.53
C LEU A 75 4.49 -14.51 -18.12
N GLU A 76 3.85 -13.36 -17.95
CA GLU A 76 3.76 -12.67 -16.65
C GLU A 76 3.00 -13.52 -15.63
N GLN A 77 1.89 -14.14 -16.02
CA GLN A 77 1.15 -15.05 -15.15
C GLN A 77 1.98 -16.27 -14.76
N THR A 78 2.70 -16.87 -15.72
CA THR A 78 3.59 -18.01 -15.44
C THR A 78 4.68 -17.61 -14.45
N LEU A 79 5.31 -16.47 -14.65
CA LEU A 79 6.34 -15.96 -13.75
C LEU A 79 5.78 -15.62 -12.36
N ALA A 80 4.63 -14.95 -12.28
CA ALA A 80 3.98 -14.63 -11.02
C ALA A 80 3.62 -15.90 -10.23
N ASN A 81 3.10 -16.93 -10.91
CA ASN A 81 2.79 -18.22 -10.31
C ASN A 81 4.05 -18.94 -9.81
N LYS A 82 5.13 -18.93 -10.59
CA LYS A 82 6.42 -19.48 -10.19
C LYS A 82 6.97 -18.77 -8.95
N LEU A 83 6.98 -17.44 -8.95
CA LEU A 83 7.44 -16.64 -7.80
C LEU A 83 6.61 -16.89 -6.55
N ARG A 84 5.28 -17.02 -6.69
CA ARG A 84 4.41 -17.40 -5.57
C ARG A 84 4.79 -18.78 -5.03
N ALA A 85 4.95 -19.77 -5.92
CA ALA A 85 5.22 -21.15 -5.57
C ALA A 85 6.61 -21.37 -4.98
N GLU A 86 7.63 -20.61 -5.39
CA GLU A 86 9.02 -20.84 -4.96
C GLU A 86 9.48 -19.86 -3.87
N GLN A 87 8.80 -18.72 -3.71
CA GLN A 87 9.24 -17.64 -2.82
C GLN A 87 8.09 -17.14 -1.93
N TYR A 88 7.14 -16.38 -2.48
CA TYR A 88 6.22 -15.58 -1.66
C TYR A 88 5.23 -16.38 -0.81
N ALA A 89 5.02 -17.68 -1.09
CA ALA A 89 4.22 -18.57 -0.24
C ALA A 89 5.04 -19.35 0.80
N HIS A 90 6.36 -19.19 0.85
CA HIS A 90 7.23 -19.97 1.72
C HIS A 90 7.78 -19.16 2.90
N ASP A 91 7.71 -19.74 4.09
CA ASP A 91 8.32 -19.18 5.31
C ASP A 91 9.84 -19.02 5.19
N SER A 92 10.50 -19.93 4.47
CA SER A 92 11.95 -19.82 4.21
C SER A 92 12.31 -18.56 3.41
N TRP A 93 11.34 -17.91 2.78
CA TRP A 93 11.46 -16.60 2.15
C TRP A 93 10.96 -15.48 3.08
N ASN A 94 9.73 -15.61 3.60
CA ASN A 94 9.05 -14.54 4.35
C ASN A 94 9.57 -14.32 5.78
N LYS A 95 10.19 -15.32 6.41
CA LYS A 95 10.69 -15.29 7.80
C LYS A 95 12.22 -15.31 7.87
N ARG A 96 12.88 -14.80 6.83
CA ARG A 96 14.34 -14.56 6.87
C ARG A 96 14.58 -13.40 7.83
N VAL A 97 15.28 -13.68 8.93
CA VAL A 97 15.66 -12.71 9.96
C VAL A 97 17.15 -12.44 9.86
#